data_AF-A0A5N6UGK8-F1
#
_entry.id   AF-A0A5N6UGK8-F1
#
_cell.length_a   1.000
_cell.length_b   1.000
_cell.length_c   1.000
_cell.angle_alpha   90.00
_cell.angle_beta   90.00
_cell.angle_gamma   90.00
#
_symmetry.space_group_name_H-M   'P 1'
#
loop_
_entity.id
_entity.type
_entity.pdbx_description
1 polymer ?
#
loop_
_entity_poly.entity_id
_entity_poly.type
_entity_poly.pdbx_seq_one_letter_code
_entity_poly.pdbx_strand_id
1 'polypeptide(L)'
;MNYTPDHDAGKESLREESSALLESIDTWNEDDSQKQRRCPLLWVILVETTLIILMGTTMMHMAFQSSSQLPPDSIFSPAQESIRYKNVVYSSGFAPHLTKYQGPPSPETNAAWHALYGAYSQSRITSEEEAKLANHTTPIPGDTDHSLVSIDVFHQLHCLQMLRLRAWYAEGYEFDRDMLSIDHIDHCIDSLRQSLMCASDITPLTWLWDEEKQKFLPMANIMHTCRDFDLVREWVAQHRVEHFDPKVPLVPNS
;
A
#
# COMPACT_ATOMS: atom_id res chain seq x y z
N MET A 1 48.58 92.08 -49.37
CA MET A 1 47.31 91.59 -48.79
C MET A 1 47.64 90.31 -48.05
N ASN A 2 47.56 90.32 -46.72
CA ASN A 2 47.91 89.18 -45.87
C ASN A 2 46.85 88.09 -45.99
N TYR A 3 47.27 86.86 -46.28
CA TYR A 3 46.44 85.67 -46.22
C TYR A 3 46.93 84.82 -45.05
N THR A 4 46.19 84.82 -43.95
CA THR A 4 46.37 83.89 -42.83
C THR A 4 45.58 82.60 -43.13
N PRO A 5 46.19 81.42 -43.16
CA PRO A 5 45.44 80.18 -43.30
C PRO A 5 44.67 79.88 -42.02
N ASP A 6 43.39 79.60 -42.18
CA ASP A 6 42.47 79.18 -41.13
C ASP A 6 42.85 77.76 -40.68
N HIS A 7 43.59 77.69 -39.58
CA HIS A 7 44.08 76.44 -38.98
C HIS A 7 43.05 75.76 -38.07
N ASP A 8 41.83 76.30 -37.93
CA ASP A 8 40.84 75.82 -36.97
C ASP A 8 39.86 74.78 -37.55
N ALA A 9 39.47 74.92 -38.83
CA ALA A 9 38.49 74.03 -39.46
C ALA A 9 38.90 72.54 -39.50
N GLY A 10 40.20 72.25 -39.69
CA GLY A 10 40.72 70.88 -39.69
C GLY A 10 40.79 70.24 -38.31
N LYS A 11 40.89 71.05 -37.24
CA LYS A 11 40.88 70.55 -35.86
C LYS A 11 39.47 70.22 -35.39
N GLU A 12 38.48 70.97 -35.86
CA GLU A 12 37.07 70.78 -35.52
C GLU A 12 36.52 69.48 -36.13
N SER A 13 36.80 69.24 -37.41
CA SER A 13 36.43 67.99 -38.11
C SER A 13 37.05 66.74 -37.49
N LEU A 14 38.33 66.78 -37.11
CA LEU A 14 38.99 65.66 -36.42
C LEU A 14 38.41 65.41 -35.03
N ARG A 15 37.87 66.45 -34.38
CA ARG A 15 37.24 66.36 -33.06
C ARG A 15 35.85 65.71 -33.15
N GLU A 16 35.09 66.03 -34.19
CA GLU A 16 33.80 65.41 -34.48
C GLU A 16 33.93 63.92 -34.82
N GLU A 17 34.88 63.54 -35.69
CA GLU A 17 35.14 62.12 -36.00
C GLU A 17 35.61 61.35 -34.76
N SER A 18 36.49 61.95 -33.95
CA SER A 18 36.91 61.33 -32.69
C SER A 18 35.75 61.19 -31.71
N SER A 19 34.83 62.15 -31.64
CA SER A 19 33.65 62.08 -30.77
C SER A 19 32.68 60.99 -31.23
N ALA A 20 32.43 60.88 -32.54
CA ALA A 20 31.57 59.86 -33.12
C ALA A 20 32.14 58.44 -32.93
N LEU A 21 33.47 58.29 -33.01
CA LEU A 21 34.15 57.02 -32.72
C LEU A 21 34.02 56.64 -31.24
N LEU A 22 34.18 57.61 -30.33
CA LEU A 22 34.01 57.39 -28.89
C LEU A 22 32.57 57.00 -28.54
N GLU A 23 31.56 57.70 -29.08
CA GLU A 23 30.15 57.30 -28.90
C GLU A 23 29.86 55.90 -29.46
N SER A 24 30.46 55.54 -30.60
CA SER A 24 30.33 54.18 -31.12
C SER A 24 30.93 53.17 -30.14
N ILE A 25 32.14 53.39 -29.62
CA ILE A 25 32.80 52.48 -28.70
C ILE A 25 32.01 52.35 -27.39
N ASP A 26 31.44 53.44 -26.89
CA ASP A 26 30.60 53.42 -25.69
C ASP A 26 29.31 52.62 -25.91
N THR A 27 28.64 52.78 -27.05
CA THR A 27 27.44 51.99 -27.39
C THR A 27 27.75 50.50 -27.61
N TRP A 28 28.89 50.16 -28.22
CA TRP A 28 29.36 48.78 -28.35
C TRP A 28 29.69 48.15 -26.98
N ASN A 29 30.33 48.90 -26.08
CA ASN A 29 30.63 48.45 -24.72
C ASN A 29 29.37 48.28 -23.87
N GLU A 30 28.37 49.15 -24.02
CA GLU A 30 27.09 49.02 -23.33
C GLU A 30 26.32 47.76 -23.77
N ASP A 31 26.18 47.48 -25.08
CA ASP A 31 25.50 46.27 -25.58
C ASP A 31 26.24 44.99 -25.18
N ASP A 32 27.57 44.98 -25.24
CA ASP A 32 28.37 43.81 -24.84
C ASP A 32 28.27 43.58 -23.32
N SER A 33 28.31 44.63 -22.50
CA SER A 33 28.08 44.53 -21.05
C SER A 33 26.67 44.02 -20.71
N GLN A 34 25.67 44.39 -21.51
CA GLN A 34 24.27 43.99 -21.32
C GLN A 34 24.05 42.53 -21.74
N LYS A 35 24.67 42.07 -22.84
CA LYS A 35 24.70 40.65 -23.25
C LYS A 35 25.46 39.79 -22.25
N GLN A 36 26.62 40.26 -21.78
CA GLN A 36 27.48 39.54 -20.84
C GLN A 36 26.85 39.42 -19.44
N ARG A 37 25.95 40.34 -19.05
CA ARG A 37 25.11 40.24 -17.84
C ARG A 37 23.84 39.39 -18.03
N ARG A 38 23.27 39.35 -19.24
CA ARG A 38 22.05 38.56 -19.57
C ARG A 38 22.32 37.06 -19.70
N CYS A 39 23.44 36.66 -20.28
CA CYS A 39 23.84 35.24 -20.38
C CYS A 39 23.92 34.49 -19.04
N PRO A 40 24.62 35.00 -18.00
CA PRO A 40 24.70 34.34 -16.70
C PRO A 40 23.35 34.38 -15.96
N LEU A 41 22.57 35.46 -16.10
CA LEU A 41 21.24 35.54 -15.48
C LEU A 41 20.26 34.51 -16.08
N LEU A 42 20.24 34.37 -17.40
CA LEU A 42 19.43 33.35 -18.07
C LEU A 42 19.88 31.94 -17.67
N TRP A 43 21.19 31.70 -17.55
CA TRP A 43 21.73 30.43 -17.06
C TRP A 43 21.33 30.13 -15.61
N VAL A 44 21.40 31.13 -14.72
CA VAL A 44 20.95 30.99 -13.32
C VAL A 44 19.46 30.66 -13.27
N ILE A 45 18.62 31.36 -14.03
CA ILE A 45 17.18 31.07 -14.12
C ILE A 45 16.92 29.65 -14.65
N LEU A 46 17.68 29.20 -15.65
CA LEU A 46 17.56 27.84 -16.22
C LEU A 46 17.96 26.77 -15.20
N VAL A 47 19.02 26.99 -14.42
CA VAL A 47 19.46 26.06 -13.38
C VAL A 47 18.43 26.01 -12.24
N GLU A 48 17.99 27.17 -11.73
CA GLU A 48 16.97 27.26 -10.67
C GLU A 48 15.67 26.59 -11.08
N THR A 49 15.16 26.87 -12.29
CA THR A 49 13.92 26.23 -12.79
C THR A 49 14.09 24.72 -12.96
N THR A 50 15.25 24.25 -13.43
CA THR A 50 15.54 22.82 -13.55
C THR A 50 15.59 22.14 -12.17
N LEU A 51 16.22 22.77 -11.17
CA LEU A 51 16.28 22.26 -9.80
C LEU A 51 14.89 22.22 -9.14
N ILE A 52 14.05 23.24 -9.36
CA ILE A 52 12.66 23.27 -8.87
C ILE A 52 11.85 22.14 -9.49
N ILE A 53 12.00 21.89 -10.81
CA ILE A 53 11.29 20.78 -11.48
C ILE A 53 11.76 19.44 -10.93
N LEU A 54 13.07 19.23 -10.76
CA LEU A 54 13.65 18.01 -10.18
C LEU A 54 13.20 17.78 -8.73
N MET A 55 13.17 18.84 -7.92
CA MET A 55 12.65 18.78 -6.55
C MET A 55 11.15 18.47 -6.54
N GLY A 56 10.38 19.10 -7.43
CA GLY A 56 8.95 18.84 -7.57
C GLY A 56 8.64 17.40 -8.00
N THR A 57 9.36 16.85 -8.99
CA THR A 57 9.16 15.48 -9.45
C THR A 57 9.59 14.46 -8.41
N THR A 58 10.69 14.69 -7.69
CA THR A 58 11.12 13.81 -6.59
C THR A 58 10.16 13.86 -5.42
N MET A 59 9.68 15.04 -5.01
CA MET A 59 8.64 15.17 -3.98
C MET A 59 7.35 14.46 -4.40
N MET A 60 6.94 14.58 -5.65
CA MET A 60 5.78 13.88 -6.18
C MET A 60 5.98 12.36 -6.19
N HIS A 61 7.15 11.88 -6.60
CA HIS A 61 7.48 10.45 -6.63
C HIS A 61 7.55 9.85 -5.21
N MET A 62 8.10 10.58 -4.23
CA MET A 62 8.10 10.19 -2.82
C MET A 62 6.68 10.21 -2.24
N ALA A 63 5.85 11.19 -2.59
CA ALA A 63 4.45 11.23 -2.16
C ALA A 63 3.62 10.07 -2.75
N PHE A 64 3.88 9.68 -4.00
CA PHE A 64 3.27 8.51 -4.63
C PHE A 64 3.75 7.19 -4.02
N GLN A 65 5.04 7.05 -3.70
CA GLN A 65 5.54 5.86 -2.99
C GLN A 65 5.03 5.79 -1.56
N SER A 66 4.96 6.92 -0.85
CA SER A 66 4.36 7.00 0.48
C SER A 66 2.86 6.67 0.47
N SER A 67 2.18 6.78 -0.68
CA SER A 67 0.75 6.46 -0.79
C SER A 67 0.49 5.00 -1.14
N SER A 68 1.51 4.21 -1.53
CA SER A 68 1.30 2.78 -1.80
C SER A 68 0.94 2.09 -0.50
N GLN A 69 -0.34 1.73 -0.36
CA GLN A 69 -0.90 1.08 0.83
C GLN A 69 -0.54 -0.41 0.92
N LEU A 70 0.41 -0.88 0.13
CA LEU A 70 0.76 -2.28 -0.02
C LEU A 70 2.21 -2.52 0.34
N PRO A 71 2.53 -3.74 0.82
CA PRO A 71 3.91 -4.17 0.88
C PRO A 71 4.60 -4.03 -0.50
N PRO A 72 5.88 -3.66 -0.54
CA PRO A 72 6.68 -3.79 -1.75
C PRO A 72 6.56 -5.20 -2.33
N ASP A 73 6.51 -5.31 -3.67
CA ASP A 73 6.42 -6.57 -4.40
C ASP A 73 5.20 -7.45 -4.05
N SER A 74 4.09 -6.82 -3.63
CA SER A 74 2.84 -7.54 -3.43
C SER A 74 2.34 -8.17 -4.73
N ILE A 75 1.83 -9.40 -4.66
CA ILE A 75 1.11 -10.00 -5.79
C ILE A 75 -0.14 -9.18 -6.12
N PHE A 76 -0.49 -9.17 -7.41
CA PHE A 76 -1.70 -8.47 -7.85
C PHE A 76 -2.95 -9.09 -7.24
N SER A 77 -3.85 -8.24 -6.77
CA SER A 77 -5.22 -8.62 -6.39
C SER A 77 -6.20 -7.61 -6.96
N PRO A 78 -7.35 -8.05 -7.51
CA PRO A 78 -8.41 -7.14 -7.97
C PRO A 78 -9.02 -6.32 -6.82
N ALA A 79 -8.91 -6.79 -5.56
CA ALA A 79 -9.44 -6.08 -4.40
C ALA A 79 -8.47 -5.03 -3.83
N GLN A 80 -7.31 -4.85 -4.44
CA GLN A 80 -6.22 -4.03 -3.92
C GLN A 80 -6.58 -2.55 -3.71
N GLU A 81 -7.41 -1.98 -4.58
CA GLU A 81 -7.85 -0.58 -4.45
C GLU A 81 -8.79 -0.34 -3.25
N SER A 82 -9.35 -1.41 -2.68
CA SER A 82 -10.27 -1.37 -1.53
C SER A 82 -9.55 -1.32 -0.17
N ILE A 83 -8.22 -1.50 -0.14
CA ILE A 83 -7.46 -1.50 1.11
C ILE A 83 -7.56 -0.14 1.77
N ARG A 84 -8.00 -0.09 3.03
CA ARG A 84 -7.93 1.08 3.90
C ARG A 84 -7.65 0.61 5.32
N TYR A 85 -6.78 1.33 6.04
CA TYR A 85 -6.40 0.97 7.40
C TYR A 85 -7.29 1.67 8.44
N LYS A 86 -7.65 0.93 9.48
CA LYS A 86 -8.32 1.46 10.67
C LYS A 86 -7.85 0.72 11.91
N ASN A 87 -7.80 1.43 13.03
CA ASN A 87 -7.52 0.82 14.32
C ASN A 87 -8.81 0.24 14.90
N VAL A 88 -8.74 -1.01 15.36
CA VAL A 88 -9.86 -1.71 16.00
C VAL A 88 -9.37 -2.32 17.29
N VAL A 89 -10.21 -2.28 18.33
CA VAL A 89 -9.96 -3.01 19.57
C VAL A 89 -10.66 -4.35 19.47
N TYR A 90 -9.94 -5.44 19.71
CA TYR A 90 -10.53 -6.77 19.71
C TYR A 90 -11.37 -6.97 20.98
N SER A 91 -12.49 -7.65 20.84
CA SER A 91 -13.17 -8.22 21.98
C SER A 91 -12.30 -9.32 22.60
N SER A 92 -12.26 -9.38 23.93
CA SER A 92 -11.63 -10.50 24.63
C SER A 92 -12.37 -11.81 24.38
N GLY A 93 -13.67 -11.77 24.07
CA GLY A 93 -14.48 -12.96 23.85
C GLY A 93 -14.71 -13.79 25.13
N PHE A 94 -14.47 -13.22 26.31
CA PHE A 94 -14.78 -13.84 27.59
C PHE A 94 -15.93 -13.13 28.28
N ALA A 95 -16.73 -13.85 29.06
CA ALA A 95 -17.81 -13.27 29.85
C ALA A 95 -17.31 -12.12 30.73
N PRO A 96 -18.04 -10.99 30.82
CA PRO A 96 -19.37 -10.72 30.25
C PRO A 96 -19.38 -10.17 28.81
N HIS A 97 -18.25 -10.14 28.11
CA HIS A 97 -18.06 -9.47 26.82
C HIS A 97 -18.01 -10.44 25.63
N LEU A 98 -18.95 -11.39 25.57
CA LEU A 98 -19.08 -12.31 24.44
C LEU A 98 -19.50 -11.57 23.17
N THR A 99 -18.97 -12.00 22.02
CA THR A 99 -19.44 -11.49 20.73
C THR A 99 -20.61 -12.31 20.19
N LYS A 100 -21.34 -11.77 19.21
CA LYS A 100 -22.46 -12.47 18.54
C LYS A 100 -22.04 -13.73 17.74
N TYR A 101 -20.74 -13.97 17.62
CA TYR A 101 -20.17 -15.11 16.89
C TYR A 101 -19.90 -16.31 17.81
N GLN A 102 -20.10 -16.13 19.12
CA GLN A 102 -19.86 -17.13 20.14
C GLN A 102 -21.17 -17.79 20.59
N GLY A 103 -21.03 -18.92 21.27
CA GLY A 103 -22.11 -19.74 21.80
C GLY A 103 -22.52 -20.90 20.88
N PRO A 104 -23.41 -21.78 21.38
CA PRO A 104 -23.87 -22.95 20.67
C PRO A 104 -24.38 -22.63 19.26
N PRO A 105 -24.23 -23.55 18.29
CA PRO A 105 -24.84 -23.41 16.98
C PRO A 105 -26.35 -23.20 17.10
N SER A 106 -26.82 -22.02 16.68
CA SER A 106 -28.22 -21.62 16.67
C SER A 106 -28.53 -20.95 15.33
N PRO A 107 -29.81 -20.76 14.96
CA PRO A 107 -30.16 -19.98 13.77
C PRO A 107 -29.49 -18.61 13.74
N GLU A 108 -29.43 -17.92 14.89
CA GLU A 108 -28.85 -16.58 15.01
C GLU A 108 -27.33 -16.59 14.87
N THR A 109 -26.63 -17.47 15.58
CA THR A 109 -25.15 -17.53 15.51
C THR A 109 -24.71 -18.02 14.14
N ASN A 110 -25.38 -19.01 13.56
CA ASN A 110 -25.07 -19.50 12.22
C ASN A 110 -25.36 -18.45 11.14
N ALA A 111 -26.43 -17.67 11.27
CA ALA A 111 -26.69 -16.54 10.37
C ALA A 111 -25.61 -15.45 10.49
N ALA A 112 -25.18 -15.12 11.72
CA ALA A 112 -24.11 -14.14 11.94
C ALA A 112 -22.80 -14.56 11.26
N TRP A 113 -22.43 -15.84 11.36
CA TRP A 113 -21.26 -16.39 10.67
C TRP A 113 -21.44 -16.46 9.15
N HIS A 114 -22.58 -16.93 8.67
CA HIS A 114 -22.85 -17.00 7.23
C HIS A 114 -22.81 -15.61 6.58
N ALA A 115 -23.23 -14.56 7.29
CA ALA A 115 -23.14 -13.18 6.80
C ALA A 115 -21.69 -12.68 6.60
N LEU A 116 -20.67 -13.35 7.17
CA LEU A 116 -19.28 -12.96 6.98
C LEU A 116 -18.68 -13.44 5.66
N TYR A 117 -19.13 -14.57 5.11
CA TYR A 117 -18.51 -15.21 3.95
C TYR A 117 -19.50 -15.68 2.88
N GLY A 118 -20.76 -15.93 3.24
CA GLY A 118 -21.74 -16.62 2.39
C GLY A 118 -22.07 -15.89 1.09
N ALA A 119 -22.15 -14.56 1.13
CA ALA A 119 -22.40 -13.74 -0.06
C ALA A 119 -21.11 -13.38 -0.84
N TYR A 120 -19.94 -13.72 -0.31
CA TYR A 120 -18.64 -13.23 -0.78
C TYR A 120 -17.72 -14.37 -1.22
N SER A 121 -18.22 -15.59 -1.28
CA SER A 121 -17.43 -16.78 -1.62
C SER A 121 -16.88 -16.74 -3.05
N GLN A 122 -17.47 -15.95 -3.93
CA GLN A 122 -17.17 -15.90 -5.36
C GLN A 122 -17.25 -14.46 -5.86
N SER A 123 -16.26 -14.06 -6.65
CA SER A 123 -16.14 -12.74 -7.27
C SER A 123 -15.85 -12.90 -8.75
N ARG A 124 -16.40 -11.99 -9.54
CA ARG A 124 -16.19 -11.90 -10.99
C ARG A 124 -15.11 -10.87 -11.27
N ILE A 125 -14.14 -11.24 -12.09
CA ILE A 125 -13.09 -10.33 -12.57
C ILE A 125 -13.09 -10.27 -14.09
N THR A 126 -12.59 -9.18 -14.66
CA THR A 126 -12.40 -9.02 -16.11
C THR A 126 -11.20 -9.84 -16.60
N SER A 127 -11.18 -10.16 -17.90
CA SER A 127 -9.98 -10.80 -18.51
C SER A 127 -8.70 -9.96 -18.37
N GLU A 128 -8.80 -8.62 -18.26
CA GLU A 128 -7.64 -7.75 -18.03
C GLU A 128 -7.06 -7.94 -16.62
N GLU A 129 -7.92 -8.04 -15.61
CA GLU A 129 -7.49 -8.34 -14.23
C GLU A 129 -6.96 -9.76 -14.11
N GLU A 130 -7.59 -10.72 -14.80
CA GLU A 130 -7.13 -12.11 -14.83
C GLU A 130 -5.70 -12.22 -15.37
N ALA A 131 -5.39 -11.50 -16.46
CA ALA A 131 -4.07 -11.51 -17.07
C ALA A 131 -2.95 -11.00 -16.14
N LYS A 132 -3.29 -10.30 -15.06
CA LYS A 132 -2.36 -9.78 -14.04
C LYS A 132 -2.18 -10.75 -12.87
N LEU A 133 -2.99 -11.80 -12.76
CA LEU A 133 -2.90 -12.77 -11.66
C LEU A 133 -1.61 -13.58 -11.76
N ALA A 134 -1.04 -13.92 -10.60
CA ALA A 134 0.11 -14.83 -10.52
C ALA A 134 -0.22 -16.26 -10.97
N ASN A 135 -1.47 -16.68 -10.78
CA ASN A 135 -1.99 -17.97 -11.17
C ASN A 135 -3.23 -17.76 -12.05
N HIS A 136 -3.36 -18.54 -13.12
CA HIS A 136 -4.54 -18.50 -13.97
C HIS A 136 -5.78 -19.07 -13.27
N THR A 137 -6.95 -18.57 -13.66
CA THR A 137 -8.26 -19.09 -13.23
C THR A 137 -9.10 -19.46 -14.46
N THR A 138 -10.25 -20.09 -14.25
CA THR A 138 -11.15 -20.46 -15.35
C THR A 138 -12.17 -19.34 -15.65
N PRO A 139 -12.45 -19.06 -16.94
CA PRO A 139 -13.58 -18.25 -17.36
C PRO A 139 -14.92 -18.77 -16.82
N ILE A 140 -15.87 -17.86 -16.64
CA ILE A 140 -17.22 -18.24 -16.22
C ILE A 140 -17.94 -18.92 -17.40
N PRO A 141 -18.53 -20.12 -17.24
CA PRO A 141 -19.27 -20.77 -18.32
C PRO A 141 -20.40 -19.86 -18.85
N GLY A 142 -20.31 -19.49 -20.13
CA GLY A 142 -21.28 -18.58 -20.78
C GLY A 142 -20.93 -17.10 -20.72
N ASP A 143 -19.84 -16.70 -20.04
CA ASP A 143 -19.31 -15.34 -19.98
C ASP A 143 -17.79 -15.38 -20.13
N THR A 144 -17.31 -15.36 -21.37
CA THR A 144 -15.88 -15.50 -21.69
C THR A 144 -15.05 -14.26 -21.38
N ASP A 145 -15.70 -13.12 -21.15
CA ASP A 145 -15.02 -11.85 -20.84
C ASP A 145 -14.66 -11.74 -19.35
N HIS A 146 -15.10 -12.73 -18.55
CA HIS A 146 -14.94 -12.71 -17.11
C HIS A 146 -14.59 -14.07 -16.55
N SER A 147 -13.86 -14.02 -15.45
CA SER A 147 -13.35 -15.20 -14.77
C SER A 147 -13.72 -15.20 -13.31
N LEU A 148 -13.75 -16.40 -12.73
CA LEU A 148 -14.16 -16.63 -11.35
C LEU A 148 -12.94 -16.60 -10.42
N VAL A 149 -13.02 -15.84 -9.33
CA VAL A 149 -12.05 -15.92 -8.23
C VAL A 149 -12.77 -15.92 -6.89
N SER A 150 -12.06 -16.30 -5.83
CA SER A 150 -12.48 -16.05 -4.44
C SER A 150 -11.43 -15.22 -3.73
N ILE A 151 -11.81 -14.38 -2.78
CA ILE A 151 -10.83 -13.66 -1.95
C ILE A 151 -10.56 -14.49 -0.69
N ASP A 152 -9.29 -14.78 -0.40
CA ASP A 152 -8.92 -15.83 0.56
C ASP A 152 -9.46 -15.60 1.97
N VAL A 153 -9.56 -14.35 2.46
CA VAL A 153 -10.15 -14.08 3.78
C VAL A 153 -11.54 -14.71 3.96
N PHE A 154 -12.37 -14.76 2.92
CA PHE A 154 -13.70 -15.38 3.00
C PHE A 154 -13.64 -16.91 3.03
N HIS A 155 -12.67 -17.51 2.33
CA HIS A 155 -12.40 -18.94 2.43
C HIS A 155 -11.86 -19.30 3.82
N GLN A 156 -10.93 -18.51 4.37
CA GLN A 156 -10.42 -18.67 5.74
C GLN A 156 -11.55 -18.59 6.78
N LEU A 157 -12.47 -17.63 6.64
CA LEU A 157 -13.65 -17.49 7.51
C LEU A 157 -14.64 -18.66 7.37
N HIS A 158 -14.84 -19.17 6.15
CA HIS A 158 -15.62 -20.38 5.90
C HIS A 158 -15.02 -21.60 6.62
N CYS A 159 -13.71 -21.82 6.48
CA CYS A 159 -13.00 -22.91 7.15
C CYS A 159 -13.10 -22.79 8.68
N LEU A 160 -12.92 -21.58 9.21
CA LEU A 160 -13.04 -21.33 10.64
C LEU A 160 -14.45 -21.61 11.17
N GLN A 161 -15.50 -21.29 10.40
CA GLN A 161 -16.87 -21.67 10.75
C GLN A 161 -17.07 -23.20 10.75
N MET A 162 -16.46 -23.94 9.82
CA MET A 162 -16.51 -25.41 9.84
C MET A 162 -15.84 -25.99 11.09
N LEU A 163 -14.70 -25.43 11.49
CA LEU A 163 -14.02 -25.79 12.74
C LEU A 163 -14.88 -25.49 13.96
N ARG A 164 -15.55 -24.33 13.99
CA ARG A 164 -16.51 -23.98 15.05
C ARG A 164 -17.61 -25.01 15.19
N LEU A 165 -18.29 -25.35 14.11
CA LEU A 165 -19.35 -26.37 14.15
C LEU A 165 -18.80 -27.70 14.63
N ARG A 166 -17.62 -28.10 14.14
CA ARG A 166 -16.99 -29.35 14.58
C ARG A 166 -16.67 -29.36 16.07
N ALA A 167 -16.18 -28.25 16.62
CA ALA A 167 -15.89 -28.12 18.04
C ALA A 167 -17.17 -28.25 18.90
N TRP A 168 -18.26 -27.58 18.49
CA TRP A 168 -19.53 -27.62 19.21
C TRP A 168 -20.28 -28.95 19.11
N TYR A 169 -20.07 -29.72 18.03
CA TYR A 169 -20.66 -31.06 17.84
C TYR A 169 -19.69 -32.20 18.22
N ALA A 170 -18.56 -31.92 18.87
CA ALA A 170 -17.65 -32.96 19.33
C ALA A 170 -18.26 -33.67 20.56
N GLU A 171 -18.74 -34.90 20.37
CA GLU A 171 -19.25 -35.75 21.46
C GLU A 171 -18.12 -36.59 22.11
N GLY A 172 -18.26 -36.87 23.40
CA GLY A 172 -17.45 -37.89 24.10
C GLY A 172 -16.04 -37.48 24.52
N TYR A 173 -15.68 -36.20 24.39
CA TYR A 173 -14.42 -35.66 24.94
C TYR A 173 -14.74 -34.74 26.11
N GLU A 174 -14.58 -35.25 27.34
CA GLU A 174 -14.66 -34.41 28.53
C GLU A 174 -13.41 -33.52 28.56
N PHE A 175 -13.61 -32.24 28.26
CA PHE A 175 -12.58 -31.23 28.34
C PHE A 175 -12.32 -30.84 29.80
N ASP A 176 -11.83 -31.79 30.61
CA ASP A 176 -11.43 -31.59 32.01
C ASP A 176 -10.09 -30.83 32.15
N ARG A 177 -9.82 -29.90 31.23
CA ARG A 177 -8.66 -29.02 31.23
C ARG A 177 -9.14 -27.64 30.81
N ASP A 178 -8.94 -26.63 31.66
CA ASP A 178 -9.42 -25.26 31.44
C ASP A 178 -9.22 -24.74 30.01
N MET A 179 -8.06 -25.04 29.40
CA MET A 179 -7.69 -24.60 28.04
C MET A 179 -8.46 -25.29 26.90
N LEU A 180 -9.07 -26.44 27.15
CA LEU A 180 -9.85 -27.18 26.16
C LEU A 180 -11.35 -27.06 26.39
N SER A 181 -11.78 -26.40 27.46
CA SER A 181 -13.20 -26.11 27.69
C SER A 181 -13.83 -25.42 26.47
N ILE A 182 -15.10 -25.71 26.20
CA ILE A 182 -15.78 -25.13 25.03
C ILE A 182 -15.76 -23.60 25.05
N ASP A 183 -15.86 -22.99 26.24
CA ASP A 183 -15.78 -21.54 26.40
C ASP A 183 -14.42 -20.99 25.93
N HIS A 184 -13.31 -21.67 26.27
CA HIS A 184 -11.98 -21.28 25.83
C HIS A 184 -11.78 -21.50 24.33
N ILE A 185 -12.24 -22.64 23.80
CA ILE A 185 -12.16 -22.94 22.37
C ILE A 185 -12.97 -21.92 21.55
N ASP A 186 -14.17 -21.58 22.00
CA ASP A 186 -15.06 -20.63 21.31
C ASP A 186 -14.49 -19.20 21.35
N HIS A 187 -13.88 -18.79 22.47
CA HIS A 187 -13.04 -17.58 22.55
C HIS A 187 -11.90 -17.60 21.53
N CYS A 188 -11.14 -18.70 21.44
CA CYS A 188 -10.02 -18.84 20.50
C CYS A 188 -10.49 -18.71 19.05
N ILE A 189 -11.61 -19.33 18.71
CA ILE A 189 -12.24 -19.23 17.39
C ILE A 189 -12.63 -17.77 17.10
N ASP A 190 -13.24 -17.05 18.04
CA ASP A 190 -13.59 -15.65 17.84
C ASP A 190 -12.35 -14.74 17.71
N SER A 191 -11.28 -15.03 18.46
CA SER A 191 -10.00 -14.32 18.36
C SER A 191 -9.34 -14.53 16.98
N LEU A 192 -9.36 -15.76 16.48
CA LEU A 192 -8.92 -16.06 15.11
C LEU A 192 -9.80 -15.34 14.08
N ARG A 193 -11.13 -15.34 14.22
CA ARG A 193 -12.03 -14.61 13.33
C ARG A 193 -11.68 -13.13 13.27
N GLN A 194 -11.45 -12.48 14.43
CA GLN A 194 -11.03 -11.08 14.50
C GLN A 194 -9.70 -10.86 13.79
N SER A 195 -8.73 -11.77 14.00
CA SER A 195 -7.41 -11.71 13.37
C SER A 195 -7.48 -11.86 11.85
N LEU A 196 -8.26 -12.82 11.34
CA LEU A 196 -8.47 -13.02 9.91
C LEU A 196 -9.12 -11.80 9.26
N MET A 197 -10.15 -11.22 9.89
CA MET A 197 -10.78 -9.99 9.38
C MET A 197 -9.85 -8.78 9.45
N CYS A 198 -8.98 -8.70 10.45
CA CYS A 198 -8.02 -7.61 10.56
C CYS A 198 -6.87 -7.72 9.56
N ALA A 199 -6.39 -8.95 9.30
CA ALA A 199 -5.38 -9.21 8.30
C ALA A 199 -5.94 -9.07 6.88
N SER A 200 -7.18 -9.52 6.67
CA SER A 200 -7.91 -9.50 5.40
C SER A 200 -7.04 -9.92 4.22
N ASP A 201 -6.66 -11.19 4.16
CA ASP A 201 -5.91 -11.70 3.00
C ASP A 201 -6.75 -11.52 1.72
N ILE A 202 -6.32 -10.58 0.88
CA ILE A 202 -6.99 -10.23 -0.36
C ILE A 202 -6.52 -11.08 -1.56
N THR A 203 -5.70 -12.11 -1.32
CA THR A 203 -5.17 -12.98 -2.37
C THR A 203 -6.33 -13.62 -3.15
N PRO A 204 -6.36 -13.49 -4.49
CA PRO A 204 -7.39 -14.11 -5.31
C PRO A 204 -7.11 -15.61 -5.50
N LEU A 205 -7.89 -16.45 -4.82
CA LEU A 205 -7.94 -17.88 -5.07
C LEU A 205 -8.52 -18.15 -6.47
N THR A 206 -7.79 -18.91 -7.26
CA THR A 206 -8.21 -19.29 -8.61
C THR A 206 -9.12 -20.51 -8.59
N TRP A 207 -9.94 -20.69 -9.61
CA TRP A 207 -10.83 -21.83 -9.75
C TRP A 207 -10.43 -22.68 -10.94
N LEU A 208 -10.23 -23.98 -10.72
CA LEU A 208 -9.83 -24.94 -11.74
C LEU A 208 -10.78 -26.13 -11.76
N TRP A 209 -10.93 -26.75 -12.94
CA TRP A 209 -11.71 -27.98 -13.10
C TRP A 209 -10.97 -29.16 -12.48
N ASP A 210 -11.61 -29.84 -11.54
CA ASP A 210 -11.15 -31.10 -10.96
C ASP A 210 -11.82 -32.25 -11.71
N GLU A 211 -11.04 -33.00 -12.49
CA GLU A 211 -11.54 -34.10 -13.33
C GLU A 211 -12.08 -35.28 -12.50
N GLU A 212 -11.55 -35.53 -11.30
CA GLU A 212 -12.04 -36.63 -10.47
C GLU A 212 -13.41 -36.31 -9.88
N LYS A 213 -13.59 -35.06 -9.44
CA LYS A 213 -14.83 -34.61 -8.81
C LYS A 213 -15.84 -34.01 -9.77
N GLN A 214 -15.47 -33.85 -11.05
CA GLN A 214 -16.30 -33.29 -12.12
C GLN A 214 -16.91 -31.92 -11.72
N LYS A 215 -16.09 -31.05 -11.14
CA LYS A 215 -16.52 -29.71 -10.71
C LYS A 215 -15.35 -28.74 -10.62
N PHE A 216 -15.65 -27.44 -10.71
CA PHE A 216 -14.70 -26.39 -10.38
C PHE A 216 -14.45 -26.33 -8.87
N LEU A 217 -13.19 -26.18 -8.49
CA LEU A 217 -12.76 -26.02 -7.10
C LEU A 217 -11.81 -24.82 -6.96
N PRO A 218 -11.89 -24.09 -5.84
CA PRO A 218 -10.91 -23.08 -5.51
C PRO A 218 -9.56 -23.75 -5.18
N MET A 219 -8.49 -23.21 -5.74
CA MET A 219 -7.13 -23.62 -5.46
C MET A 219 -6.58 -22.78 -4.31
N ALA A 220 -6.32 -23.44 -3.17
CA ALA A 220 -5.75 -22.79 -1.99
C ALA A 220 -4.20 -22.84 -1.96
N ASN A 221 -3.57 -23.59 -2.87
CA ASN A 221 -2.12 -23.72 -3.00
C ASN A 221 -1.54 -22.70 -3.99
N ILE A 222 -1.83 -21.42 -3.77
CA ILE A 222 -1.40 -20.33 -4.63
C ILE A 222 -0.36 -19.44 -3.93
N MET A 223 0.21 -18.49 -4.65
CA MET A 223 1.17 -17.56 -4.07
C MET A 223 0.44 -16.52 -3.20
N HIS A 224 1.00 -16.21 -2.03
CA HIS A 224 0.51 -15.16 -1.11
C HIS A 224 1.64 -14.16 -0.82
N THR A 225 1.28 -12.91 -0.55
CA THR A 225 2.21 -11.92 0.03
C THR A 225 2.03 -11.88 1.55
N CYS A 226 3.01 -12.39 2.28
CA CYS A 226 2.97 -12.50 3.74
C CYS A 226 4.01 -11.61 4.41
N ARG A 227 3.78 -11.31 5.70
CA ARG A 227 4.88 -10.88 6.58
C ARG A 227 5.82 -12.06 6.76
N ASP A 228 7.12 -11.80 6.76
CA ASP A 228 8.12 -12.84 7.02
C ASP A 228 7.98 -13.36 8.45
N PHE A 229 7.40 -14.56 8.59
CA PHE A 229 7.13 -15.17 9.89
C PHE A 229 8.41 -15.55 10.63
N ASP A 230 9.46 -15.96 9.91
CA ASP A 230 10.71 -16.37 10.53
C ASP A 230 11.44 -15.17 11.13
N LEU A 231 11.43 -14.01 10.45
CA LEU A 231 11.98 -12.78 11.00
C LEU A 231 11.19 -12.26 12.22
N VAL A 232 9.86 -12.38 12.22
CA VAL A 232 9.03 -12.07 13.39
C VAL A 232 9.39 -13.01 14.56
N ARG A 233 9.53 -14.31 14.29
CA ARG A 233 9.90 -15.31 15.31
C ARG A 233 11.29 -15.04 15.88
N GLU A 234 12.25 -14.71 15.02
CA GLU A 234 13.62 -14.38 15.43
C GLU A 234 13.64 -13.14 16.34
N TRP A 235 12.89 -12.10 15.97
CA TRP A 235 12.73 -10.93 16.83
C TRP A 235 12.17 -11.32 18.21
N VAL A 236 11.12 -12.14 18.28
CA VAL A 236 10.57 -12.62 19.56
C VAL A 236 11.61 -13.41 20.37
N ALA A 237 12.38 -14.27 19.72
CA ALA A 237 13.42 -15.05 20.39
C ALA A 237 14.48 -14.17 21.05
N GLN A 238 14.90 -13.09 20.38
CA GLN A 238 15.88 -12.12 20.89
C GLN A 238 15.33 -11.22 22.01
N HIS A 239 14.01 -11.06 22.08
CA HIS A 239 13.33 -10.17 23.05
C HIS A 239 12.54 -10.94 24.11
N ARG A 240 12.83 -12.24 24.29
CA ARG A 240 12.10 -13.09 25.24
C ARG A 240 12.34 -12.62 26.67
N VAL A 241 11.25 -12.46 27.42
CA VAL A 241 11.33 -12.23 28.87
C VAL A 241 11.75 -13.52 29.56
N GLU A 242 12.90 -13.52 30.23
CA GLU A 242 13.41 -14.71 30.93
C GLU A 242 12.64 -14.98 32.23
N HIS A 243 12.24 -13.92 32.93
CA HIS A 243 11.54 -14.00 34.22
C HIS A 243 10.38 -13.02 34.26
N PHE A 244 9.17 -13.56 34.26
CA PHE A 244 7.93 -12.82 34.50
C PHE A 244 7.03 -13.66 35.40
N ASP A 245 6.77 -13.19 36.62
CA ASP A 245 5.75 -13.78 37.47
C ASP A 245 4.45 -12.99 37.29
N PRO A 246 3.44 -13.55 36.59
CA PRO A 246 2.17 -12.86 36.36
C PRO A 246 1.39 -12.59 37.64
N LYS A 247 1.81 -13.14 38.80
CA LYS A 247 1.16 -12.94 40.09
C LYS A 247 1.77 -11.80 40.92
N VAL A 248 2.90 -11.24 40.49
CA VAL A 248 3.53 -10.12 41.19
C VAL A 248 3.07 -8.80 40.55
N PRO A 249 2.34 -7.93 41.27
CA PRO A 249 1.87 -6.68 40.71
C PRO A 249 3.04 -5.72 40.48
N LEU A 250 2.96 -4.93 39.41
CA LEU A 250 3.84 -3.79 39.20
C LEU A 250 3.57 -2.77 40.30
N VAL A 251 4.55 -2.51 41.15
CA VAL A 251 4.50 -1.38 42.10
C VAL A 251 4.86 -0.12 41.31
N PRO A 252 3.95 0.87 41.16
CA PRO A 252 4.30 2.11 40.51
C PRO A 252 5.40 2.80 41.32
N ASN A 253 6.50 3.20 40.68
CA ASN A 253 7.44 4.11 41.31
C ASN A 253 6.71 5.44 41.56
N SER A 254 6.58 5.80 42.83
CA SER A 254 5.98 7.05 43.33
C SER A 254 6.65 8.30 42.74
#